data_AF-A0A7Y2TXB0-F1
#
_entry.id   AF-A0A7Y2TXB0-F1
#
_cell.length_a   1.000
_cell.length_b   1.000
_cell.length_c   1.000
_cell.angle_alpha   90.00
_cell.angle_beta   90.00
_cell.angle_gamma   90.00
#
_symmetry.space_group_name_H-M   'P 1'
#
loop_
_entity.id
_entity.type
_entity.pdbx_description
1 polymer ?
#
loop_
_entity_poly.entity_id
_entity_poly.type
_entity_poly.pdbx_seq_one_letter_code
_entity_poly.pdbx_strand_id
1 'polypeptide(L)'
;MRNAAAALGLIGGLLALLMGLVSFGYTEAIYRWGEVPDFAEMPANVDAIRAMSVIAPLLAIAGAAMAPTRALWGGIALAVAAGGLYWAFGIGFFSIFPVTMCGLAAILALAAGRPDAPKRHF
;
A
#
# COMPACT_ATOMS: atom_id res chain seq x y z
N MET A 1 1.20 19.27 -5.33
CA MET A 1 0.86 18.20 -4.35
C MET A 1 0.34 16.93 -5.02
N ARG A 2 -0.54 16.99 -6.03
CA ARG A 2 -1.13 15.77 -6.62
C ARG A 2 -0.16 14.87 -7.36
N ASN A 3 0.74 15.43 -8.17
CA ASN A 3 1.76 14.64 -8.85
C ASN A 3 2.74 14.00 -7.85
N ALA A 4 3.03 14.68 -6.74
CA ALA A 4 3.82 14.11 -5.66
C ALA A 4 3.08 12.95 -4.97
N ALA A 5 1.78 13.11 -4.69
CA ALA A 5 0.95 12.02 -4.17
C ALA A 5 0.88 10.83 -5.14
N ALA A 6 0.76 11.08 -6.45
CA ALA A 6 0.76 10.04 -7.47
C ALA A 6 2.11 9.30 -7.52
N ALA A 7 3.23 10.01 -7.57
CA ALA A 7 4.56 9.41 -7.59
C ALA A 7 4.82 8.59 -6.31
N LEU A 8 4.55 9.19 -5.14
CA LEU A 8 4.81 8.55 -3.86
C LEU A 8 3.89 7.35 -3.62
N GLY A 9 2.60 7.48 -3.95
CA GLY A 9 1.63 6.40 -3.85
C GLY A 9 1.93 5.25 -4.80
N LEU A 10 2.44 5.53 -6.01
CA LEU A 10 2.84 4.50 -6.95
C LEU A 10 4.05 3.72 -6.44
N ILE A 11 5.09 4.41 -5.96
CA ILE A 11 6.27 3.75 -5.39
C ILE A 11 5.88 2.94 -4.15
N GLY A 12 5.09 3.52 -3.25
CA GLY A 12 4.58 2.81 -2.07
C GLY A 12 3.74 1.59 -2.43
N GLY A 13 2.88 1.70 -3.45
CA GLY A 13 2.06 0.61 -3.96
C GLY A 13 2.86 -0.52 -4.62
N LEU A 14 3.91 -0.20 -5.37
CA LEU A 14 4.80 -1.21 -5.96
C LEU A 14 5.64 -1.93 -4.90
N LEU A 15 6.13 -1.21 -3.89
CA LEU A 15 6.80 -1.83 -2.75
C LEU A 15 5.84 -2.73 -1.96
N ALA A 16 4.60 -2.28 -1.74
CA ALA A 16 3.55 -3.08 -1.11
C ALA A 16 3.20 -4.32 -1.94
N LEU A 17 3.27 -4.24 -3.27
CA LEU A 17 3.00 -5.37 -4.15
C LEU A 17 4.08 -6.43 -4.00
N LEU A 18 5.36 -6.02 -4.06
CA LEU A 18 6.50 -6.92 -3.85
C LEU A 18 6.45 -7.57 -2.47
N MET A 19 6.22 -6.76 -1.44
CA MET A 19 6.05 -7.24 -0.07
C MET A 19 4.87 -8.23 0.02
N GLY A 20 3.71 -7.87 -0.52
CA GLY A 20 2.50 -8.67 -0.46
C GLY A 20 2.67 -10.03 -1.13
N LEU A 21 3.33 -10.07 -2.30
CA LEU A 21 3.66 -11.30 -3.01
C LEU A 21 4.54 -12.22 -2.16
N VAL A 22 5.61 -11.68 -1.56
CA VAL A 22 6.53 -12.45 -0.70
C VAL A 22 5.82 -12.95 0.55
N SER A 23 5.03 -12.10 1.23
CA SER A 23 4.32 -12.49 2.45
C SER A 23 3.23 -13.53 2.19
N PHE A 24 2.45 -13.40 1.11
CA PHE A 24 1.47 -14.41 0.74
C PHE A 24 2.19 -15.73 0.42
N GLY A 25 3.24 -15.67 -0.41
CA GLY A 25 4.08 -16.83 -0.74
C GLY A 25 4.67 -17.52 0.48
N TYR A 26 5.14 -16.77 1.48
CA TYR A 26 5.65 -17.31 2.75
C TYR A 26 4.57 -18.10 3.50
N THR A 27 3.37 -17.54 3.68
CA THR A 27 2.28 -18.28 4.36
C THR A 27 1.86 -19.52 3.58
N GLU A 28 1.92 -19.50 2.25
CA GLU A 28 1.62 -20.66 1.40
C GLU A 28 2.71 -21.73 1.45
N ALA A 29 3.97 -21.31 1.53
CA ALA A 29 5.12 -22.20 1.71
C ALA A 29 5.01 -22.98 3.02
N ILE A 30 4.72 -22.29 4.13
CA ILE A 30 4.53 -22.92 5.44
C ILE A 30 3.34 -23.87 5.44
N TYR A 31 2.22 -23.46 4.82
CA TYR A 31 1.05 -24.33 4.70
C TYR A 31 1.37 -25.65 3.97
N ARG A 32 2.25 -25.62 2.97
CA ARG A 32 2.59 -26.80 2.15
C ARG A 32 3.70 -27.66 2.74
N TRP A 33 4.73 -27.05 3.33
CA TRP A 33 5.95 -27.73 3.76
C TRP A 33 6.09 -27.85 5.28
N GLY A 34 5.17 -27.27 6.04
CA GLY A 34 5.20 -27.26 7.49
C GLY A 34 6.06 -26.14 8.07
N GLU A 35 5.98 -25.98 9.39
CA GLU A 35 6.75 -24.99 10.14
C GLU A 35 8.12 -25.55 10.53
N VAL A 36 9.09 -24.65 10.67
CA VAL A 36 10.38 -24.93 11.31
C VAL A 36 10.43 -24.13 12.61
N PRO A 37 10.43 -24.78 13.78
CA PRO A 37 10.42 -24.10 15.07
C PRO A 37 11.53 -23.04 15.16
N ASP A 38 11.20 -21.88 15.70
CA ASP A 38 12.10 -20.73 15.90
C ASP A 38 12.71 -20.12 14.62
N PHE A 39 12.32 -20.59 13.43
CA PHE A 39 12.85 -20.09 12.15
C PHE A 39 11.77 -19.70 11.14
N ALA A 40 10.77 -20.55 10.93
CA ALA A 40 9.71 -20.35 9.94
C ALA A 40 8.37 -20.83 10.50
N GLU A 41 7.67 -19.92 11.17
CA GLU A 41 6.38 -20.16 11.80
C GLU A 41 5.28 -19.36 11.12
N MET A 42 4.04 -19.86 11.21
CA MET A 42 2.89 -19.18 10.67
C MET A 42 2.63 -17.90 11.47
N PRO A 43 2.45 -16.74 10.81
CA PRO A 43 2.10 -15.51 11.51
C PRO A 43 0.76 -15.64 12.26
N ALA A 44 0.59 -14.92 13.37
CA ALA A 44 -0.64 -14.98 14.16
C ALA A 44 -1.90 -14.53 13.38
N ASN A 45 -1.76 -13.69 12.35
CA ASN A 45 -2.85 -13.04 11.62
C ASN A 45 -2.80 -13.35 10.10
N VAL A 46 -2.70 -14.64 9.74
CA VAL A 46 -2.61 -15.11 8.34
C VAL A 46 -3.66 -14.51 7.42
N ASP A 47 -4.92 -14.50 7.82
CA ASP A 47 -6.02 -14.03 6.96
C ASP A 47 -5.88 -12.56 6.60
N ALA A 48 -5.51 -11.72 7.58
CA ALA A 48 -5.27 -10.30 7.36
C ALA A 48 -4.07 -10.08 6.44
N ILE A 49 -2.98 -10.81 6.67
CA ILE A 49 -1.77 -10.77 5.81
C ILE A 49 -2.12 -11.14 4.37
N ARG A 50 -2.79 -12.28 4.15
CA ARG A 50 -3.15 -12.76 2.82
C ARG A 50 -4.10 -11.81 2.09
N ALA A 51 -5.12 -11.30 2.78
CA ALA A 51 -6.06 -10.37 2.18
C ALA A 51 -5.37 -9.04 1.80
N MET A 52 -4.62 -8.45 2.72
CA MET A 52 -4.00 -7.14 2.49
C MET A 52 -2.76 -7.21 1.58
N SER A 53 -2.10 -8.36 1.47
CA SER A 53 -1.07 -8.65 0.46
C SER A 53 -1.55 -8.39 -0.97
N VAL A 54 -2.86 -8.49 -1.22
CA VAL A 54 -3.46 -8.26 -2.54
C VAL A 54 -4.20 -6.93 -2.58
N ILE A 55 -5.08 -6.68 -1.60
CA ILE A 55 -5.98 -5.54 -1.64
C ILE A 55 -5.21 -4.21 -1.51
N ALA A 56 -4.26 -4.13 -0.58
CA ALA A 56 -3.57 -2.88 -0.30
C ALA A 56 -2.73 -2.35 -1.47
N PRO A 57 -1.86 -3.14 -2.12
CA PRO A 57 -1.08 -2.64 -3.25
C PRO A 57 -1.96 -2.21 -4.43
N LEU A 58 -3.05 -2.94 -4.69
CA LEU A 58 -4.00 -2.56 -5.74
C LEU A 58 -4.68 -1.22 -5.43
N LEU A 59 -5.14 -1.03 -4.19
CA LEU A 59 -5.71 0.25 -3.74
C LEU A 59 -4.69 1.39 -3.81
N ALA A 60 -3.44 1.14 -3.43
CA ALA A 60 -2.38 2.15 -3.49
C ALA A 60 -2.10 2.58 -4.94
N ILE A 61 -1.91 1.62 -5.86
CA ILE A 61 -1.63 1.91 -7.27
C ILE A 61 -2.83 2.62 -7.93
N ALA A 62 -4.05 2.14 -7.70
CA ALA A 62 -5.26 2.79 -8.21
C ALA A 62 -5.43 4.19 -7.61
N GLY A 63 -5.21 4.35 -6.30
CA GLY A 63 -5.28 5.63 -5.60
C GLY A 63 -4.26 6.64 -6.12
N ALA A 64 -3.03 6.19 -6.37
CA ALA A 64 -1.97 6.98 -6.99
C ALA A 64 -2.32 7.43 -8.40
N ALA A 65 -2.84 6.52 -9.24
CA ALA A 65 -3.27 6.84 -10.60
C ALA A 65 -4.44 7.83 -10.64
N MET A 66 -5.33 7.79 -9.64
CA MET A 66 -6.46 8.72 -9.49
C MET A 66 -6.06 10.08 -8.89
N ALA A 67 -4.96 10.16 -8.14
CA ALA A 67 -4.61 11.38 -7.39
C ALA A 67 -4.55 12.67 -8.24
N PRO A 68 -4.06 12.68 -9.50
CA PRO A 68 -4.04 13.88 -10.33
C PRO A 68 -5.43 14.41 -10.72
N THR A 69 -6.39 13.51 -10.97
CA THR A 69 -7.71 13.83 -11.54
C THR A 69 -8.84 13.83 -10.51
N ARG A 70 -8.75 12.95 -9.50
CA ARG A 70 -9.75 12.73 -8.45
C ARG A 70 -9.06 12.63 -7.08
N ALA A 71 -8.45 13.73 -6.65
CA ALA A 71 -7.64 13.84 -5.44
C ALA A 71 -8.29 13.24 -4.18
N LEU A 72 -9.58 13.52 -3.95
CA LEU A 72 -10.31 13.00 -2.79
C LEU A 72 -10.38 11.47 -2.79
N TRP A 73 -10.84 10.86 -3.88
CA TRP A 73 -10.96 9.40 -4.00
C TRP A 73 -9.59 8.71 -4.02
N GLY A 74 -8.61 9.31 -4.71
CA GLY A 74 -7.24 8.83 -4.70
C GLY A 74 -6.63 8.84 -3.30
N GLY A 75 -6.85 9.93 -2.55
CA GLY A 75 -6.39 10.08 -1.17
C GLY A 75 -7.07 9.10 -0.21
N ILE A 76 -8.38 8.89 -0.32
CA ILE A 76 -9.10 7.88 0.49
C ILE A 76 -8.56 6.48 0.18
N ALA A 77 -8.39 6.12 -1.10
CA ALA A 77 -7.86 4.82 -1.47
C ALA A 77 -6.43 4.59 -0.92
N LEU A 78 -5.58 5.61 -0.99
CA LEU A 78 -4.23 5.58 -0.41
C LEU A 78 -4.25 5.46 1.12
N ALA A 79 -5.19 6.15 1.79
CA ALA A 79 -5.35 6.05 3.24
C ALA A 79 -5.80 4.65 3.67
N VAL A 80 -6.78 4.07 2.96
CA VAL A 80 -7.23 2.69 3.20
C VAL A 80 -6.10 1.69 2.93
N ALA A 81 -5.32 1.89 1.86
CA ALA A 81 -4.16 1.05 1.57
C ALA A 81 -3.12 1.12 2.70
N ALA A 82 -2.74 2.33 3.15
CA ALA A 82 -1.79 2.51 4.24
C ALA A 82 -2.30 1.91 5.56
N GLY A 83 -3.57 2.15 5.90
CA GLY A 83 -4.21 1.60 7.10
C GLY A 83 -4.29 0.08 7.06
N GLY A 84 -4.62 -0.50 5.91
CA GLY A 84 -4.67 -1.95 5.72
C GLY A 84 -3.28 -2.61 5.78
N LEU A 85 -2.24 -1.98 5.21
CA LEU A 85 -0.86 -2.45 5.36
C LEU A 85 -0.41 -2.40 6.81
N TYR A 86 -0.69 -1.30 7.51
CA TYR A 86 -0.36 -1.18 8.93
C TYR A 86 -1.11 -2.21 9.77
N TRP A 87 -2.39 -2.44 9.49
CA TRP A 87 -3.21 -3.42 10.21
C TRP A 87 -2.73 -4.86 10.01
N ALA A 88 -2.36 -5.24 8.78
CA ALA A 88 -1.90 -6.60 8.48
C ALA A 88 -0.44 -6.85 8.91
N PHE A 89 0.44 -5.87 8.76
CA PHE A 89 1.88 -6.07 8.88
C PHE A 89 2.57 -5.26 9.98
N GLY A 90 1.88 -4.29 10.58
CA GLY A 90 2.47 -3.33 11.52
C GLY A 90 3.54 -2.45 10.85
N ILE A 91 4.41 -1.87 11.68
CA ILE A 91 5.62 -1.15 11.24
C ILE A 91 6.84 -2.04 11.52
N GLY A 92 7.37 -2.64 10.48
CA GLY A 92 8.60 -3.43 10.50
C GLY A 92 9.52 -3.05 9.34
N PHE A 93 10.64 -3.75 9.22
CA PHE A 93 11.67 -3.46 8.20
C PHE A 93 11.10 -3.43 6.77
N PHE A 94 10.28 -4.42 6.41
CA PHE A 94 9.69 -4.50 5.08
C PHE A 94 8.48 -3.58 4.88
N SER A 95 7.68 -3.33 5.93
CA SER A 95 6.42 -2.59 5.80
C SER A 95 6.56 -1.08 5.99
N ILE A 96 7.64 -0.60 6.62
CA ILE A 96 7.79 0.82 6.99
C ILE A 96 7.72 1.74 5.77
N PHE A 97 8.43 1.42 4.69
CA PHE A 97 8.43 2.23 3.47
C PHE A 97 7.06 2.21 2.76
N PRO A 98 6.47 1.06 2.40
CA PRO A 98 5.18 1.07 1.72
C PRO A 98 4.07 1.71 2.57
N VAL A 99 4.03 1.47 3.88
CA VAL A 99 3.02 2.09 4.78
C VAL A 99 3.17 3.60 4.82
N THR A 100 4.38 4.10 5.10
CA THR A 100 4.61 5.54 5.27
C THR A 100 4.50 6.31 3.96
N MET A 101 4.95 5.72 2.84
CA MET A 101 4.81 6.34 1.51
C MET A 101 3.34 6.42 1.10
N CYS A 102 2.55 5.35 1.27
CA CYS A 102 1.11 5.41 1.00
C CYS A 102 0.41 6.40 1.94
N GLY A 103 0.77 6.42 3.22
CA GLY A 103 0.19 7.34 4.20
C GLY A 103 0.49 8.82 3.88
N LEU A 104 1.73 9.14 3.56
CA LEU A 104 2.10 10.50 3.15
C LEU A 104 1.45 10.87 1.80
N ALA A 105 1.37 9.93 0.86
CA ALA A 105 0.67 10.14 -0.40
C ALA A 105 -0.83 10.44 -0.18
N ALA A 106 -1.47 9.75 0.77
CA ALA A 106 -2.85 10.01 1.17
C ALA A 106 -3.02 11.42 1.71
N ILE A 107 -2.15 11.85 2.64
CA ILE A 107 -2.15 13.21 3.19
C ILE A 107 -2.01 14.25 2.07
N LEU A 108 -1.04 14.06 1.17
CA LEU A 108 -0.81 14.97 0.05
C LEU A 108 -1.99 15.03 -0.93
N ALA A 109 -2.63 13.90 -1.22
CA ALA A 109 -3.79 13.84 -2.10
C ALA A 109 -5.01 14.51 -1.48
N LEU A 110 -5.29 14.25 -0.20
CA LEU A 110 -6.41 14.84 0.52
C LEU A 110 -6.22 16.35 0.74
N ALA A 111 -5.00 16.79 1.06
CA ALA A 111 -4.66 18.20 1.23
C ALA A 111 -4.70 18.99 -0.10
N ALA A 112 -4.55 18.32 -1.25
CA ALA A 112 -4.53 18.99 -2.55
C ALA A 112 -5.89 19.55 -3.00
N GLY A 113 -7.00 19.21 -2.34
CA GLY A 113 -8.32 19.81 -2.60
C GLY A 113 -8.86 19.59 -4.02
N ARG A 114 -9.56 20.59 -4.57
CA ARG A 114 -10.22 20.52 -5.90
C ARG A 114 -9.21 20.20 -7.00
N PRO A 115 -9.57 19.37 -8.02
CA PRO A 115 -8.70 19.08 -9.17
C PRO A 115 -8.24 20.37 -9.88
N ASP A 116 -6.97 20.41 -10.29
CA ASP A 116 -6.39 21.53 -11.01
C ASP A 116 -7.05 21.52 -12.39
N ALA A 117 -7.60 22.65 -12.78
CA ALA A 117 -7.91 22.86 -14.18
C ALA A 117 -6.61 22.68 -14.98
N PRO A 118 -6.62 21.93 -16.10
CA PRO A 118 -5.44 21.82 -16.94
C PRO A 118 -5.09 23.22 -17.45
N LYS A 119 -4.13 23.87 -16.81
CA LYS A 119 -3.51 25.10 -17.30
C LYS A 119 -2.39 24.67 -18.24
N ARG A 120 -2.51 25.05 -19.51
CA ARG A 120 -1.39 24.93 -20.46
C ARG A 120 -0.21 25.72 -19.89
N HIS A 121 0.90 25.03 -19.69
CA HIS A 121 2.19 25.65 -19.61
C HIS A 121 2.85 25.36 -20.96
N PHE A 122 2.73 26.36 -21.84
CA PHE A 122 3.10 26.37 -23.27
C PHE A 122 2.14 25.60 -24.19
#